data_AF-A0A2G9MLS1-F1
#
_entry.id   AF-A0A2G9MLS1-F1
#
_cell.length_a   1.000
_cell.length_b   1.000
_cell.length_c   1.000
_cell.angle_alpha   90.00
_cell.angle_beta   90.00
_cell.angle_gamma   90.00
#
_symmetry.space_group_name_H-M   'P 1'
#
loop_
_entity.id
_entity.type
_entity.pdbx_description
1 polymer ?
#
loop_
_entity_poly.entity_id
_entity_poly.type
_entity_poly.pdbx_seq_one_letter_code
_entity_poly.pdbx_strand_id
1 'polypeptide(L)'
;MGFGKFLDKLTGVEDEAPKHVEEYNEDDYVTVNIDDHQMSQLEQVKQSGQVLVKFHKLKSDLEYNDIVDKVRHNSIVILDIGLLKNSDFTGLKMFSGKLKQKCTEMGWSLGALSNELLMVTPTHIKFEKKKKEMQEYK
;
A
#
# COMPACT_ATOMS: atom_id res chain seq x y z
N MET A 1 20.15 0.33 8.79
CA MET A 1 19.32 0.75 9.94
C MET A 1 17.90 0.27 9.71
N GLY A 2 17.41 -0.62 10.56
CA GLY A 2 16.18 -1.41 10.32
C GLY A 2 14.90 -0.67 10.66
N PHE A 3 13.83 -1.01 9.93
CA PHE A 3 12.46 -0.48 10.03
C PHE A 3 11.84 -0.61 11.43
N GLY A 4 12.38 -1.50 12.29
CA GLY A 4 11.99 -1.60 13.71
C GLY A 4 12.22 -0.29 14.48
N LYS A 5 13.30 0.44 14.19
CA LYS A 5 13.59 1.73 14.87
C LYS A 5 12.64 2.86 14.47
N PHE A 6 11.89 2.70 13.37
CA PHE A 6 10.91 3.69 12.91
C PHE A 6 9.58 3.56 13.68
N LEU A 7 9.21 2.34 14.07
CA LEU A 7 7.96 2.09 14.80
C LEU A 7 8.07 2.49 16.27
N ASP A 8 9.21 2.28 16.92
CA ASP A 8 9.42 2.64 18.33
C ASP A 8 9.45 4.17 18.57
N LYS A 9 9.76 4.95 17.53
CA LYS A 9 9.81 6.43 17.62
C LYS A 9 8.44 7.09 17.46
N LEU A 10 7.43 6.34 16.99
CA LEU A 10 6.06 6.81 16.81
C LEU A 10 5.17 6.55 18.04
N THR A 11 5.56 5.65 18.94
CA THR A 11 4.80 5.31 20.15
C THR A 11 5.16 6.17 21.35
N GLY A 12 5.58 7.42 21.12
CA GLY A 12 5.77 8.41 22.19
C GLY A 12 4.47 8.58 22.94
N VAL A 13 4.36 7.86 24.05
CA VAL A 13 3.25 7.91 25.00
C VAL A 13 3.20 9.31 25.56
N GLU A 14 2.08 10.00 25.37
CA GLU A 14 1.47 10.90 26.34
C GLU A 14 0.00 11.09 25.96
N ASP A 15 -0.85 10.83 26.95
CA ASP A 15 -2.31 10.89 26.91
C ASP A 15 -2.82 12.31 26.65
N GLU A 16 -3.88 12.44 25.84
CA GLU A 16 -5.13 13.19 26.13
C GLU A 16 -5.93 13.38 24.84
N ALA A 17 -7.17 12.87 24.83
CA ALA A 17 -8.11 13.02 23.73
C ALA A 17 -8.99 14.27 23.91
N PRO A 18 -9.23 15.04 22.82
CA PRO A 18 -10.47 15.78 22.71
C PRO A 18 -11.31 15.34 21.51
N LYS A 19 -12.62 15.19 21.76
CA LYS A 19 -13.69 14.95 20.79
C LYS A 19 -13.87 16.17 19.89
N HIS A 20 -13.91 15.98 18.58
CA HIS A 20 -14.59 16.90 17.67
C HIS A 20 -15.36 16.09 16.63
N VAL A 21 -16.67 16.30 16.59
CA VAL A 21 -17.59 15.77 15.59
C VAL A 21 -17.59 16.79 14.46
N GLU A 22 -17.12 16.41 13.27
CA GLU A 22 -17.32 17.20 12.07
C GLU A 22 -18.01 16.35 11.01
N GLU A 23 -19.06 16.94 10.44
CA GLU A 23 -19.98 16.39 9.48
C GLU A 23 -19.26 15.84 8.24
N TYR A 24 -19.60 14.60 7.88
CA TYR A 24 -19.17 13.97 6.63
C TYR A 24 -19.83 14.68 5.46
N ASN A 25 -19.11 15.59 4.80
CA ASN A 25 -19.47 16.04 3.47
C ASN A 25 -19.22 14.91 2.46
N GLU A 26 -20.20 14.74 1.59
CA GLU A 26 -20.40 13.65 0.65
C GLU A 26 -19.17 13.38 -0.23
N ASP A 27 -18.92 12.09 -0.43
CA ASP A 27 -17.81 11.52 -1.19
C ASP A 27 -17.72 12.06 -2.64
N ASP A 28 -16.70 12.86 -2.92
CA ASP A 28 -16.24 13.14 -4.29
C ASP A 28 -15.57 11.89 -4.88
N TYR A 29 -16.37 10.94 -5.37
CA TYR A 29 -15.89 9.85 -6.21
C TYR A 29 -15.56 10.38 -7.61
N VAL A 30 -14.29 10.30 -8.01
CA VAL A 30 -13.92 10.43 -9.43
C VAL A 30 -14.40 9.18 -10.16
N THR A 31 -15.57 9.27 -10.78
CA THR A 31 -16.10 8.24 -11.68
C THR A 31 -15.35 8.37 -13.00
N VAL A 32 -14.34 7.52 -13.22
CA VAL A 32 -13.64 7.46 -14.50
C VAL A 32 -14.52 6.73 -15.50
N ASN A 33 -15.04 7.45 -16.50
CA ASN A 33 -15.86 6.87 -17.55
C ASN A 33 -14.92 6.19 -18.57
N ILE A 34 -14.79 4.87 -18.46
CA ILE A 34 -13.92 4.06 -19.32
C ILE A 34 -14.71 3.72 -20.58
N ASP A 35 -14.25 4.18 -21.74
CA ASP A 35 -14.86 3.83 -23.03
C ASP A 35 -14.52 2.37 -23.44
N ASP A 36 -15.29 1.83 -24.39
CA ASP A 36 -15.13 0.45 -24.87
C ASP A 36 -13.73 0.16 -25.42
N HIS A 37 -13.03 1.18 -25.93
CA HIS A 37 -11.69 1.06 -26.45
C HIS A 37 -10.66 0.93 -25.33
N GLN A 38 -10.78 1.70 -24.25
CA GLN A 38 -9.98 1.56 -23.04
C GLN A 38 -10.23 0.22 -22.33
N MET A 39 -11.48 -0.26 -22.32
CA MET A 39 -11.82 -1.61 -21.86
C MET A 39 -11.13 -2.69 -22.69
N SER A 40 -11.16 -2.56 -24.01
CA SER A 40 -10.47 -3.49 -24.92
C SER A 40 -8.96 -3.49 -24.73
N GLN A 41 -8.35 -2.32 -24.51
CA GLN A 41 -6.93 -2.20 -24.17
C GLN A 41 -6.62 -2.89 -22.83
N LEU A 42 -7.45 -2.70 -21.80
CA LEU A 42 -7.32 -3.40 -20.52
C LEU A 42 -7.39 -4.93 -20.66
N GLU A 43 -8.30 -5.43 -21.49
CA GLU A 43 -8.40 -6.86 -21.82
C GLU A 43 -7.16 -7.38 -22.56
N GLN A 44 -6.60 -6.60 -23.49
CA GLN A 44 -5.35 -6.95 -24.17
C GLN A 44 -4.15 -6.93 -23.21
N VAL A 45 -4.04 -5.94 -22.33
CA VAL A 45 -2.97 -5.86 -21.31
C VAL A 45 -3.03 -7.06 -20.36
N LYS A 46 -4.22 -7.52 -19.98
CA LYS A 46 -4.40 -8.75 -19.18
C LYS A 46 -3.89 -10.00 -19.90
N GLN A 47 -4.02 -10.07 -21.23
CA GLN A 47 -3.61 -11.22 -22.04
C GLN A 47 -2.15 -11.15 -22.52
N SER A 48 -1.54 -9.96 -22.52
CA SER A 48 -0.20 -9.73 -23.08
C SER A 48 0.97 -10.02 -22.14
N GLY A 49 0.71 -10.54 -20.92
CA GLY A 49 1.77 -10.76 -19.91
C GLY A 49 2.38 -9.46 -19.36
N GLN A 50 1.72 -8.32 -19.57
CA GLN A 50 2.15 -7.04 -19.04
C GLN A 50 1.86 -6.94 -17.54
N VAL A 51 2.67 -6.14 -16.85
CA VAL A 51 2.51 -5.88 -15.42
C VAL A 51 1.60 -4.68 -15.24
N LEU A 52 0.53 -4.84 -14.46
CA LEU A 52 -0.37 -3.74 -14.11
C LEU A 52 0.10 -3.06 -12.82
N VAL A 53 0.02 -1.74 -12.74
CA VAL A 53 0.19 -1.00 -11.48
C VAL A 53 -1.19 -0.57 -10.99
N LYS A 54 -1.55 -0.99 -9.77
CA LYS A 54 -2.83 -0.68 -9.14
C LYS A 54 -2.61 0.12 -7.87
N PHE A 55 -3.27 1.27 -7.77
CA PHE A 55 -3.35 2.04 -6.53
C PHE A 55 -4.58 1.59 -5.74
N HIS A 56 -4.41 1.38 -4.43
CA HIS A 56 -5.45 0.85 -3.56
C HIS A 56 -5.43 1.57 -2.21
N LYS A 57 -6.53 2.26 -1.88
CA LYS A 57 -6.67 2.97 -0.61
C LYS A 57 -7.26 2.04 0.44
N LEU A 58 -6.46 1.66 1.43
CA LEU A 58 -6.80 0.68 2.45
C LEU A 58 -7.72 1.31 3.50
N LYS A 59 -8.96 0.84 3.58
CA LYS A 59 -9.96 1.30 4.56
C LYS A 59 -10.14 0.33 5.71
N SER A 60 -9.92 -0.96 5.47
CA SER A 60 -10.06 -2.03 6.48
C SER A 60 -9.07 -3.17 6.22
N ASP A 61 -8.73 -3.92 7.27
CA ASP A 61 -7.94 -5.15 7.17
C ASP A 61 -8.65 -6.28 6.41
N LEU A 62 -9.98 -6.21 6.26
CA LEU A 62 -10.79 -7.14 5.48
C LEU A 62 -10.44 -7.18 3.99
N GLU A 63 -9.81 -6.11 3.47
CA GLU A 63 -9.38 -5.98 2.07
C GLU A 63 -8.12 -6.80 1.74
N TYR A 64 -7.56 -7.51 2.72
CA TYR A 64 -6.36 -8.33 2.58
C TYR A 64 -6.41 -9.31 1.40
N ASN A 65 -7.49 -10.08 1.26
CA ASN A 65 -7.58 -11.10 0.21
C ASN A 65 -7.60 -10.47 -1.19
N ASP A 66 -8.31 -9.36 -1.35
CA ASP A 66 -8.37 -8.61 -2.61
C ASP A 66 -6.98 -8.09 -3.02
N ILE A 67 -6.19 -7.59 -2.07
CA ILE A 67 -4.80 -7.15 -2.32
C ILE A 67 -3.92 -8.33 -2.74
N VAL A 68 -4.02 -9.47 -2.04
CA VAL A 68 -3.27 -10.70 -2.37
C VAL A 68 -3.64 -11.19 -3.77
N ASP A 69 -4.92 -11.18 -4.11
CA ASP A 69 -5.38 -11.62 -5.43
C ASP A 69 -4.88 -10.69 -6.53
N LYS A 70 -4.88 -9.37 -6.33
CA LYS A 70 -4.28 -8.43 -7.30
C LYS A 70 -2.82 -8.76 -7.61
N VAL A 71 -2.00 -9.00 -6.57
CA VAL A 71 -0.56 -9.33 -6.77
C VAL A 71 -0.39 -10.69 -7.43
N ARG A 72 -1.23 -11.68 -7.09
CA ARG A 72 -1.25 -13.00 -7.74
C ARG A 72 -1.57 -12.89 -9.24
N HIS A 73 -2.45 -11.96 -9.62
CA HIS A 73 -2.76 -11.64 -11.02
C HIS A 73 -1.79 -10.62 -11.61
N ASN A 74 -0.49 -10.83 -11.39
CA ASN A 74 0.59 -10.11 -12.06
C ASN A 74 0.58 -8.57 -11.89
N SER A 75 0.03 -8.05 -10.79
CA SER A 75 -0.04 -6.61 -10.55
C SER A 75 0.95 -6.15 -9.47
N ILE A 76 1.59 -5.00 -9.69
CA ILE A 76 2.19 -4.19 -8.64
C ILE A 76 1.06 -3.47 -7.92
N VAL A 77 1.02 -3.54 -6.59
CA VAL A 77 -0.01 -2.86 -5.79
C VAL A 77 0.63 -1.79 -4.93
N ILE A 78 0.20 -0.55 -5.10
CA ILE A 78 0.54 0.58 -4.22
C ILE A 78 -0.62 0.75 -3.24
N LEU A 79 -0.33 0.59 -1.94
CA LEU A 79 -1.29 0.67 -0.86
C LEU A 79 -1.16 2.03 -0.17
N ASP A 80 -2.22 2.82 -0.18
CA ASP A 80 -2.38 3.96 0.71
C ASP A 80 -2.98 3.49 2.03
N ILE A 81 -2.17 3.55 3.08
CA ILE A 81 -2.51 3.12 4.44
C ILE A 81 -2.87 4.31 5.35
N GLY A 82 -2.93 5.54 4.83
CA GLY A 82 -3.12 6.76 5.64
C GLY A 82 -4.42 6.72 6.45
N LEU A 83 -5.53 6.29 5.83
CA LEU A 83 -6.81 6.15 6.53
C LEU A 83 -6.72 5.12 7.67
N LEU A 84 -6.34 3.88 7.34
CA LEU A 84 -6.29 2.82 8.33
C LEU A 84 -5.27 3.11 9.45
N LYS A 85 -4.15 3.77 9.13
CA LYS A 85 -3.16 4.21 10.12
C LYS A 85 -3.75 5.15 11.17
N ASN A 86 -4.65 6.05 10.75
CA ASN A 86 -5.26 7.04 11.62
C ASN A 86 -6.48 6.48 12.38
N SER A 87 -7.26 5.61 11.75
CA SER A 87 -8.50 5.08 12.33
C SER A 87 -8.31 3.79 13.13
N ASP A 88 -7.45 2.87 12.68
CA ASP A 88 -7.20 1.57 13.31
C ASP A 88 -5.75 1.09 13.10
N PHE A 89 -4.86 1.65 13.92
CA PHE A 89 -3.44 1.30 13.88
C PHE A 89 -3.16 -0.17 14.24
N THR A 90 -4.00 -0.78 15.08
CA THR A 90 -3.85 -2.19 15.47
C THR A 90 -4.21 -3.11 14.31
N GLY A 91 -5.31 -2.82 13.61
CA GLY A 91 -5.69 -3.47 12.36
C GLY A 91 -4.60 -3.35 11.30
N LEU A 92 -4.01 -2.17 11.13
CA LEU A 92 -2.87 -1.96 10.22
C LEU A 92 -1.64 -2.81 10.59
N LYS A 93 -1.28 -2.92 11.87
CA LYS A 93 -0.18 -3.78 12.33
C LYS A 93 -0.45 -5.26 12.01
N MET A 94 -1.67 -5.74 12.25
CA MET A 94 -2.04 -7.12 11.93
C MET A 94 -2.04 -7.37 10.42
N PHE A 95 -2.63 -6.45 9.65
CA PHE A 95 -2.66 -6.49 8.19
C PHE A 95 -1.24 -6.55 7.61
N SER A 96 -0.36 -5.63 8.03
CA SER A 96 1.03 -5.57 7.54
C SER A 96 1.83 -6.81 7.93
N GLY A 97 1.59 -7.38 9.12
CA GLY A 97 2.17 -8.65 9.55
C GLY A 97 1.76 -9.81 8.62
N LYS A 98 0.45 -9.98 8.38
CA LYS A 98 -0.09 -11.00 7.47
C LYS A 98 0.47 -10.83 6.05
N LEU A 99 0.47 -9.60 5.54
CA LEU A 99 0.96 -9.29 4.20
C LEU A 99 2.45 -9.58 4.06
N LYS A 100 3.26 -9.25 5.07
CA LYS A 100 4.69 -9.57 5.09
C LYS A 100 4.93 -11.07 5.06
N GLN A 101 4.24 -11.83 5.90
CA GLN A 101 4.32 -13.28 5.90
C GLN A 101 3.98 -13.84 4.52
N LYS A 102 2.89 -13.35 3.92
CA LYS A 102 2.47 -13.80 2.59
C LYS A 102 3.49 -13.48 1.50
N CYS A 103 4.11 -12.29 1.57
CA CYS A 103 5.15 -11.93 0.63
C CYS A 103 6.37 -12.86 0.75
N THR A 104 6.76 -13.24 1.97
CA THR A 104 7.83 -14.21 2.19
C THR A 104 7.48 -15.59 1.62
N GLU A 105 6.26 -16.09 1.87
CA GLU A 105 5.79 -17.38 1.33
C GLU A 105 5.79 -17.43 -0.20
N MET A 106 5.37 -16.34 -0.85
CA MET A 106 5.20 -16.28 -2.30
C MET A 106 6.44 -15.76 -3.05
N GLY A 107 7.51 -15.39 -2.32
CA GLY A 107 8.68 -14.74 -2.90
C GLY A 107 8.39 -13.36 -3.50
N TRP A 108 7.35 -12.68 -3.03
CA TRP A 108 7.00 -11.30 -3.42
C TRP A 108 7.85 -10.30 -2.65
N SER A 109 7.92 -9.06 -3.15
CA SER A 109 8.58 -7.96 -2.42
C SER A 109 7.54 -7.04 -1.80
N LEU A 110 7.79 -6.63 -0.55
CA LEU A 110 7.03 -5.59 0.15
C LEU A 110 8.00 -4.47 0.55
N GLY A 111 7.67 -3.22 0.23
CA GLY A 111 8.48 -2.05 0.55
C GLY A 111 7.65 -0.83 0.87
N ALA A 112 8.16 0.05 1.72
CA ALA A 112 7.56 1.37 1.93
C ALA A 112 8.06 2.35 0.86
N LEU A 113 7.14 3.08 0.23
CA LEU A 113 7.42 4.21 -0.65
C LEU A 113 7.46 5.52 0.14
N SER A 114 6.58 5.66 1.13
CA SER A 114 6.50 6.81 2.05
C SER A 114 5.99 6.36 3.43
N ASN A 115 5.70 7.32 4.32
CA ASN A 115 5.10 7.04 5.63
C ASN A 115 3.66 6.48 5.55
N GLU A 116 3.00 6.65 4.42
CA GLU A 116 1.59 6.29 4.20
C GLU A 116 1.40 5.42 2.96
N LEU A 117 2.46 5.16 2.20
CA LEU A 117 2.41 4.36 0.99
C LEU A 117 3.30 3.12 1.12
N LEU A 118 2.70 1.96 0.93
CA LEU A 118 3.40 0.69 0.77
C LEU A 118 3.30 0.23 -0.68
N MET A 119 4.23 -0.61 -1.12
CA MET A 119 4.22 -1.24 -2.43
C MET A 119 4.48 -2.73 -2.28
N VAL A 120 3.66 -3.52 -2.97
CA VAL A 120 3.81 -4.97 -3.09
C VAL A 120 4.05 -5.31 -4.56
N THR A 121 5.08 -6.11 -4.83
CA THR A 121 5.43 -6.53 -6.18
C THR A 121 5.48 -8.07 -6.30
N PRO A 122 5.06 -8.64 -7.43
CA PRO A 122 5.22 -10.07 -7.69
C PRO A 122 6.70 -10.46 -7.84
N THR A 123 6.98 -11.76 -7.75
CA THR A 123 8.34 -12.35 -7.66
C THR A 123 9.32 -11.92 -8.76
N HIS A 124 8.85 -11.70 -9.98
CA HIS A 124 9.70 -11.32 -11.12
C HIS A 124 10.04 -9.82 -11.15
N ILE A 125 9.50 -9.03 -10.22
CA ILE A 125 9.73 -7.57 -10.12
C ILE A 125 10.45 -7.28 -8.81
N LYS A 126 11.66 -6.74 -8.90
CA LYS A 126 12.50 -6.43 -7.74
C LYS A 126 12.47 -4.94 -7.42
N PHE A 127 12.51 -4.65 -6.12
CA PHE A 127 12.62 -3.30 -5.60
C PHE A 127 14.10 -2.89 -5.51
N GLU A 128 14.54 -1.94 -6.33
CA GLU A 128 15.86 -1.33 -6.18
C GLU A 128 15.79 -0.06 -5.32
N LYS A 129 16.39 -0.09 -4.13
CA LYS A 129 16.62 1.13 -3.34
C LYS A 129 17.92 1.76 -3.81
N LYS A 130 17.85 2.93 -4.47
CA LYS A 130 19.02 3.78 -4.63
C LYS A 130 19.58 4.08 -3.24
N LYS A 131 20.83 3.67 -2.98
CA LYS A 131 21.55 4.10 -1.78
C LYS A 131 21.62 5.64 -1.84
N LYS A 132 21.12 6.32 -0.81
CA LYS A 132 21.38 7.75 -0.65
C LYS A 132 22.90 7.90 -0.54
N GLU A 133 23.52 8.55 -1.52
CA GLU A 133 24.86 9.10 -1.36
C GLU A 133 24.75 10.10 -0.20
N MET A 134 25.45 9.82 0.90
CA MET A 134 25.69 10.83 1.92
C MET A 134 26.54 11.90 1.25
N GLN A 135 25.93 13.03 0.89
CA GLN A 135 26.67 14.24 0.64
C GLN A 135 27.23 14.68 2.00
N GLU A 136 28.49 14.33 2.25
CA GLU A 136 29.30 14.99 3.26
C GLU A 136 29.41 16.46 2.87
N TYR A 137 28.68 17.32 3.58
CA TYR A 137 28.96 18.76 3.55
C TYR A 137 30.30 18.97 4.27
N LYS A 138 31.32 19.40 3.51
CA LYS A 138 32.58 19.93 4.04
C LYS A 138 32.41 21.38 4.45
#